data_AF-A0A1G8M1H3-F1
#
_entry.id   AF-A0A1G8M1H3-F1
#
_cell.length_a   1.000
_cell.length_b   1.000
_cell.length_c   1.000
_cell.angle_alpha   90.00
_cell.angle_beta   90.00
_cell.angle_gamma   90.00
#
_symmetry.space_group_name_H-M   'P 1'
#
loop_
_entity.id
_entity.type
_entity.pdbx_description
1 polymer ?
#
loop_
_entity_poly.entity_id
_entity_poly.type
_entity_poly.pdbx_seq_one_letter_code
_entity_poly.pdbx_strand_id
1 'polypeptide(L)'
;MALFAEQGVKATTIRGIAEAAKVSPGLVQHHFGSKEALRQACDEYVLSYLREQVHLGITDHNLEKPEFIENVHRTAPPLMKYLGRALVDGSPAAAAMFDELVSVTEEHLAGDDHAEVDHRARATVLTAMKLGITVLHEHVSRALGTDLYASQGVLRVGKAQLDLIRPEFLGRELFDQARTGLEKFEGHQ
;
A
#
# COMPACT_ATOMS: atom_id res chain seq x y z
N MET A 1 -5.79 7.82 11.39
CA MET A 1 -4.97 6.76 10.77
C MET A 1 -3.84 6.26 11.67
N ALA A 2 -2.81 7.06 12.01
CA ALA A 2 -1.66 6.59 12.79
C ALA A 2 -2.02 5.82 14.08
N LEU A 3 -2.89 6.39 14.92
CA LEU A 3 -3.38 5.70 16.13
C LEU A 3 -4.14 4.41 15.81
N PHE A 4 -4.99 4.39 14.77
CA PHE A 4 -5.67 3.15 14.39
C PHE A 4 -4.68 2.08 13.91
N ALA A 5 -3.62 2.46 13.20
CA ALA A 5 -2.59 1.54 12.75
C ALA A 5 -1.83 0.90 13.92
N GLU A 6 -1.45 1.71 14.91
CA GLU A 6 -0.61 1.30 16.03
C GLU A 6 -1.34 0.42 17.07
N GLN A 7 -2.53 0.85 17.51
CA GLN A 7 -3.26 0.19 18.61
C GLN A 7 -4.54 -0.52 18.15
N GLY A 8 -4.93 -0.38 16.88
CA GLY A 8 -6.20 -0.90 16.36
C GLY A 8 -7.42 -0.05 16.74
N VAL A 9 -8.53 -0.32 16.06
CA VAL A 9 -9.78 0.46 16.21
C VAL A 9 -10.37 0.32 17.61
N LYS A 10 -10.32 -0.88 18.20
CA LYS A 10 -10.92 -1.18 19.51
C LYS A 10 -10.28 -0.36 20.63
N ALA A 11 -8.95 -0.36 20.71
CA ALA A 11 -8.20 0.35 21.76
C ALA A 11 -8.17 1.87 21.55
N THR A 12 -8.34 2.34 20.31
CA THR A 12 -8.34 3.78 20.02
C THR A 12 -9.57 4.50 20.57
N THR A 13 -9.38 5.64 21.23
CA THR A 13 -10.47 6.50 21.74
C THR A 13 -10.57 7.81 20.97
N ILE A 14 -11.77 8.39 20.89
CA ILE A 14 -11.97 9.73 20.28
C ILE A 14 -11.16 10.80 21.00
N ARG A 15 -11.07 10.71 22.34
CA ARG A 15 -10.25 11.64 23.13
C ARG A 15 -8.78 11.56 22.77
N GLY A 16 -8.22 10.35 22.68
CA GLY A 16 -6.83 10.15 22.27
C GLY A 16 -6.56 10.62 20.85
N ILE A 17 -7.51 10.41 19.92
CA ILE A 17 -7.42 10.97 18.56
C ILE A 17 -7.40 12.49 18.58
N ALA A 18 -8.31 13.12 19.32
CA ALA A 18 -8.38 14.57 19.41
C ALA A 18 -7.12 15.18 20.00
N GLU A 19 -6.56 14.55 21.03
CA GLU A 19 -5.29 14.94 21.64
C GLU A 19 -4.12 14.85 20.65
N ALA A 20 -3.97 13.72 19.96
CA ALA A 20 -2.93 13.54 18.94
C ALA A 20 -3.07 14.53 17.77
N ALA A 21 -4.31 14.85 17.38
CA ALA A 21 -4.62 15.83 16.33
C ALA A 21 -4.63 17.29 16.84
N LYS A 22 -4.39 17.54 18.13
CA LYS A 22 -4.41 18.87 18.77
C LYS A 22 -5.71 19.64 18.56
N VAL A 23 -6.84 18.93 18.63
CA VAL A 23 -8.20 19.48 18.51
C VAL A 23 -9.08 19.07 19.69
N SER A 24 -10.27 19.65 19.81
CA SER A 24 -11.23 19.22 20.83
C SER A 24 -11.92 17.89 20.43
N PRO A 25 -12.24 17.01 21.39
CA PRO A 25 -13.03 15.80 21.10
C PRO A 25 -14.39 16.10 20.47
N GLY A 26 -14.98 17.26 20.81
CA GLY A 26 -16.22 17.75 20.21
C GLY A 26 -16.08 18.06 18.73
N LEU A 27 -14.95 18.61 18.28
CA LEU A 27 -14.70 18.88 16.86
C LEU A 27 -14.61 17.59 16.04
N VAL A 28 -13.96 16.55 16.59
CA VAL A 28 -13.90 15.22 15.95
C VAL A 28 -15.30 14.62 15.83
N GLN A 29 -16.10 14.67 16.90
CA GLN A 29 -17.49 14.17 16.86
C GLN A 29 -18.38 14.99 15.95
N HIS A 30 -18.19 16.30 15.88
CA HIS A 30 -18.95 17.16 14.98
C HIS A 30 -18.69 16.83 13.50
N HIS A 31 -17.43 16.59 13.13
CA HIS A 31 -17.06 16.32 11.75
C HIS A 31 -17.36 14.89 11.30
N PHE A 32 -17.10 13.90 12.15
CA PHE A 32 -17.22 12.47 11.77
C PHE A 32 -18.44 11.78 12.39
N GLY A 33 -19.09 12.36 13.39
CA GLY A 33 -20.23 11.75 14.09
C GLY A 33 -19.85 10.64 15.08
N SER A 34 -19.09 9.64 14.63
CA SER A 34 -18.68 8.49 15.47
C SER A 34 -17.25 8.01 15.17
N LYS A 35 -16.69 7.19 16.08
CA LYS A 35 -15.38 6.54 15.85
C LYS A 35 -15.42 5.62 14.63
N GLU A 36 -16.56 4.96 14.40
CA GLU A 36 -16.74 4.06 13.28
C GLU A 36 -16.83 4.82 11.95
N ALA A 37 -17.57 5.93 11.91
CA ALA A 37 -17.61 6.80 10.73
C ALA A 37 -16.23 7.46 10.46
N LEU A 38 -15.48 7.82 11.50
CA LEU A 38 -14.08 8.27 11.34
C LEU A 38 -13.18 7.15 10.79
N ARG A 39 -13.37 5.90 11.20
CA ARG A 39 -12.67 4.74 10.64
C ARG A 39 -13.00 4.57 9.16
N GLN A 40 -14.27 4.65 8.79
CA GLN A 40 -14.72 4.58 7.40
C GLN A 40 -14.12 5.72 6.55
N ALA A 41 -14.07 6.94 7.06
CA ALA A 41 -13.39 8.04 6.38
C ALA A 41 -11.88 7.78 6.20
N CYS A 42 -11.21 7.13 7.16
CA CYS A 42 -9.82 6.71 7.00
C CYS A 42 -9.68 5.63 5.91
N ASP A 43 -10.58 4.64 5.89
CA ASP A 43 -10.61 3.58 4.89
C ASP A 43 -10.80 4.16 3.47
N GLU A 44 -11.78 5.04 3.28
CA GLU A 44 -12.07 5.71 2.01
C GLU A 44 -10.89 6.56 1.53
N TYR A 45 -10.22 7.24 2.45
CA TYR A 45 -9.03 8.02 2.13
C TYR A 45 -7.88 7.14 1.63
N VAL A 46 -7.60 6.02 2.30
CA VAL A 46 -6.54 5.09 1.89
C VAL A 46 -6.86 4.43 0.55
N LEU A 47 -8.12 4.04 0.34
CA LEU A 47 -8.57 3.49 -0.94
C LEU A 47 -8.41 4.51 -2.08
N SER A 48 -8.81 5.76 -1.86
CA SER A 48 -8.68 6.84 -2.86
C SER A 48 -7.21 7.12 -3.18
N TYR A 49 -6.35 7.17 -2.17
CA TYR A 49 -4.91 7.32 -2.36
C TYR A 49 -4.31 6.20 -3.19
N LEU A 50 -4.66 4.94 -2.89
CA LEU A 50 -4.14 3.79 -3.64
C LEU A 50 -4.59 3.79 -5.10
N ARG A 51 -5.86 4.12 -5.37
CA ARG A 51 -6.36 4.28 -6.74
C ARG A 51 -5.57 5.33 -7.50
N GLU A 52 -5.33 6.48 -6.88
CA GLU A 52 -4.55 7.56 -7.47
C GLU A 52 -3.11 7.11 -7.76
N GLN A 53 -2.43 6.44 -6.82
CA GLN A 53 -1.06 5.98 -7.03
C GLN A 53 -0.96 4.84 -8.05
N VAL A 54 -1.93 3.93 -8.10
CA VAL A 54 -2.03 2.89 -9.14
C VAL A 54 -2.20 3.55 -10.51
N HIS A 55 -3.11 4.52 -10.63
CA HIS A 55 -3.33 5.23 -11.89
C HIS A 55 -2.06 5.97 -12.34
N LEU A 56 -1.49 6.81 -11.47
CA LEU A 56 -0.29 7.58 -11.78
C LEU A 56 0.93 6.69 -12.07
N GLY A 57 1.13 5.63 -11.30
CA GLY A 57 2.30 4.76 -11.45
C GLY A 57 2.20 3.84 -12.66
N ILE A 58 1.04 3.21 -12.84
CA ILE A 58 0.83 2.12 -13.79
C ILE A 58 0.19 2.63 -15.09
N THR A 59 -0.96 3.30 -15.02
CA THR A 59 -1.67 3.78 -16.21
C THR A 59 -0.91 4.90 -16.93
N ASP A 60 -0.34 5.83 -16.16
CA ASP A 60 0.45 6.95 -16.71
C ASP A 60 1.95 6.61 -16.84
N HIS A 61 2.35 5.36 -16.56
CA HIS A 61 3.72 4.86 -16.71
C HIS A 61 4.79 5.69 -15.96
N ASN A 62 4.48 6.21 -14.78
CA ASN A 62 5.42 7.04 -14.01
C ASN A 62 6.34 6.26 -13.07
N LEU A 63 6.28 4.93 -13.02
CA LEU A 63 7.10 4.12 -12.11
C LEU A 63 8.61 4.28 -12.33
N GLU A 64 9.05 4.63 -13.54
CA GLU A 64 10.46 4.91 -13.85
C GLU A 64 10.95 6.31 -13.43
N LYS A 65 10.04 7.17 -12.93
CA LYS A 65 10.35 8.56 -12.54
C LYS A 65 10.74 8.62 -11.06
N PRO A 66 11.94 9.12 -10.73
CA PRO A 66 12.39 9.20 -9.34
C PRO A 66 11.47 10.10 -8.48
N GLU A 67 10.87 11.15 -9.05
CA GLU A 67 9.95 12.06 -8.36
C GLU A 67 8.66 11.35 -7.93
N PHE A 68 8.18 10.37 -8.72
CA PHE A 68 7.03 9.56 -8.37
C PHE A 68 7.36 8.68 -7.15
N ILE A 69 8.49 7.99 -7.18
CA ILE A 69 8.95 7.14 -6.07
C ILE A 69 9.18 7.96 -4.80
N GLU A 70 9.80 9.14 -4.91
CA GLU A 70 10.01 10.05 -3.78
C GLU A 70 8.67 10.50 -3.18
N ASN A 71 7.70 10.86 -4.03
CA ASN A 71 6.39 11.28 -3.54
C ASN A 71 5.65 10.15 -2.81
N VAL A 72 5.65 8.93 -3.37
CA VAL A 72 5.07 7.74 -2.72
C VAL A 72 5.80 7.44 -1.42
N HIS A 73 7.13 7.43 -1.41
CA HIS A 73 7.94 7.20 -0.21
C HIS A 73 7.61 8.16 0.93
N ARG A 74 7.44 9.45 0.61
CA ARG A 74 7.10 10.49 1.59
C ARG A 74 5.68 10.38 2.12
N THR A 75 4.72 10.01 1.28
CA THR A 75 3.29 10.11 1.61
C THR A 75 2.68 8.79 2.09
N ALA A 76 3.11 7.64 1.54
CA ALA A 76 2.52 6.33 1.79
C ALA A 76 2.70 5.74 3.21
N PRO A 77 3.80 5.97 3.97
CA PRO A 77 4.10 5.15 5.16
C PRO A 77 2.96 5.06 6.20
N PRO A 78 2.32 6.17 6.63
CA PRO A 78 1.22 6.09 7.59
C PRO A 78 -0.01 5.37 7.04
N LEU A 79 -0.26 5.48 5.73
CA LEU A 79 -1.38 4.83 5.05
C LEU A 79 -1.13 3.33 4.92
N MET A 80 0.11 2.91 4.64
CA MET A 80 0.47 1.49 4.52
C MET A 80 0.47 0.76 5.86
N LYS A 81 0.91 1.42 6.94
CA LYS A 81 0.75 0.87 8.30
C LYS A 81 -0.73 0.69 8.66
N TYR A 82 -1.56 1.69 8.34
CA TYR A 82 -3.01 1.59 8.54
C TYR A 82 -3.63 0.48 7.69
N LEU A 83 -3.23 0.36 6.43
CA LEU A 83 -3.73 -0.66 5.53
C LEU A 83 -3.42 -2.07 6.05
N GLY A 84 -2.17 -2.32 6.46
CA GLY A 84 -1.78 -3.60 7.04
C GLY A 84 -2.68 -3.98 8.22
N ARG A 85 -3.00 -3.00 9.08
CA ARG A 85 -3.94 -3.19 10.20
C ARG A 85 -5.36 -3.47 9.71
N ALA A 86 -5.87 -2.72 8.74
CA ALA A 86 -7.22 -2.86 8.22
C ALA A 86 -7.45 -4.22 7.53
N LEU A 87 -6.42 -4.76 6.86
CA LEU A 87 -6.42 -6.11 6.28
C LEU A 87 -6.51 -7.20 7.37
N VAL A 88 -5.75 -7.06 8.46
CA VAL A 88 -5.77 -8.01 9.59
C VAL A 88 -7.11 -7.96 10.33
N ASP A 89 -7.65 -6.76 10.54
CA ASP A 89 -8.92 -6.57 11.23
C ASP A 89 -10.15 -6.93 10.35
N GLY A 90 -9.95 -7.24 9.06
CA GLY A 90 -11.00 -7.66 8.14
C GLY A 90 -12.00 -6.56 7.77
N SER A 91 -11.51 -5.31 7.60
CA SER A 91 -12.39 -4.19 7.21
C SER A 91 -13.06 -4.47 5.85
N PRO A 92 -14.38 -4.19 5.69
CA PRO A 92 -15.06 -4.28 4.40
C PRO A 92 -14.37 -3.45 3.30
N ALA A 93 -13.82 -2.29 3.64
CA ALA A 93 -13.12 -1.45 2.68
C ALA A 93 -11.76 -2.03 2.28
N ALA A 94 -11.05 -2.68 3.21
CA ALA A 94 -9.80 -3.36 2.90
C ALA A 94 -10.04 -4.59 2.00
N ALA A 95 -11.17 -5.29 2.19
CA ALA A 95 -11.61 -6.36 1.30
C ALA A 95 -11.92 -5.83 -0.11
N ALA A 96 -12.71 -4.76 -0.22
CA ALA A 96 -13.02 -4.14 -1.52
C ALA A 96 -11.74 -3.66 -2.25
N MET A 97 -10.79 -3.10 -1.51
CA MET A 97 -9.50 -2.69 -2.04
C MET A 97 -8.67 -3.89 -2.53
N PHE A 98 -8.67 -5.01 -1.79
CA PHE A 98 -8.02 -6.24 -2.22
C PHE A 98 -8.60 -6.71 -3.56
N ASP A 99 -9.93 -6.78 -3.66
CA ASP A 99 -10.63 -7.21 -4.88
C ASP A 99 -10.30 -6.33 -6.08
N GLU A 100 -10.20 -5.01 -5.86
CA GLU A 100 -9.81 -4.05 -6.89
C GLU A 100 -8.37 -4.23 -7.36
N LEU A 101 -7.42 -4.41 -6.43
CA LEU A 101 -6.03 -4.69 -6.77
C LEU A 101 -5.86 -6.02 -7.52
N VAL A 102 -6.69 -7.02 -7.21
CA VAL A 102 -6.76 -8.26 -7.99
C VAL A 102 -7.21 -7.98 -9.41
N SER A 103 -8.28 -7.21 -9.62
CA SER A 103 -8.76 -6.88 -10.96
C SER A 103 -7.71 -6.11 -11.78
N VAL A 104 -7.04 -5.11 -11.19
CA VAL A 104 -5.95 -4.38 -11.87
C VAL A 104 -4.79 -5.32 -12.25
N THR A 105 -4.42 -6.23 -11.34
CA THR A 105 -3.33 -7.18 -11.57
C THR A 105 -3.72 -8.21 -12.65
N GLU A 106 -4.98 -8.65 -12.66
CA GLU A 106 -5.52 -9.58 -13.65
C GLU A 106 -5.46 -8.99 -15.06
N GLU A 107 -5.85 -7.72 -15.23
CA GLU A 107 -5.76 -6.99 -16.49
C GLU A 107 -4.31 -6.94 -17.02
N HIS A 108 -3.34 -6.70 -16.13
CA HIS A 108 -1.92 -6.70 -16.50
C HIS A 108 -1.40 -8.08 -16.91
N LEU A 109 -1.81 -9.12 -16.19
CA LEU A 109 -1.40 -10.50 -16.47
C LEU A 109 -2.05 -11.07 -17.74
N ALA A 110 -3.21 -10.55 -18.15
CA ALA A 110 -3.90 -10.98 -19.36
C ALA A 110 -3.15 -10.56 -20.66
N GLY A 111 -2.33 -9.51 -20.60
CA GLY A 111 -1.56 -9.01 -21.75
C GLY A 111 -0.40 -9.91 -22.21
N ASP A 112 0.05 -10.85 -21.37
CA ASP A 112 1.23 -11.70 -21.62
C ASP A 112 0.90 -13.10 -22.20
N ASP A 113 -0.36 -13.35 -22.56
CA ASP A 113 -0.97 -14.53 -23.24
C ASP A 113 -0.58 -15.96 -22.78
N HIS A 114 -1.57 -16.69 -22.24
CA HIS A 114 -1.84 -18.11 -22.51
C HIS A 114 -3.33 -18.39 -22.17
N ALA A 115 -4.16 -18.67 -23.18
CA ALA A 115 -5.62 -18.89 -23.06
C ALA A 115 -6.08 -20.00 -22.06
N GLU A 116 -5.16 -20.81 -21.51
CA GLU A 116 -5.46 -21.88 -20.54
C GLU A 116 -5.14 -21.53 -19.08
N VAL A 117 -4.64 -20.32 -18.79
CA VAL A 117 -4.19 -19.97 -17.44
C VAL A 117 -5.28 -19.23 -16.67
N ASP A 118 -5.53 -19.65 -15.42
CA ASP A 118 -6.43 -18.94 -14.50
C ASP A 118 -5.78 -17.61 -14.02
N HIS A 119 -6.00 -16.55 -14.81
CA HIS A 119 -5.47 -15.21 -14.55
C HIS A 119 -6.00 -14.64 -13.23
N ARG A 120 -7.27 -14.91 -12.88
CA ARG A 120 -7.87 -14.46 -11.62
C ARG A 120 -7.17 -15.06 -10.42
N ALA A 121 -6.92 -16.38 -10.43
CA ALA A 121 -6.22 -17.06 -9.35
C ALA A 121 -4.78 -16.54 -9.22
N ARG A 122 -4.06 -16.37 -10.34
CA ARG A 122 -2.71 -15.80 -10.33
C ARG A 122 -2.67 -14.38 -9.76
N ALA A 123 -3.57 -13.51 -10.22
CA ALA A 123 -3.68 -12.15 -9.72
C ALA A 123 -4.00 -12.12 -8.22
N THR A 124 -4.90 -12.99 -7.76
CA THR A 124 -5.27 -13.12 -6.35
C THR A 124 -4.07 -13.53 -5.49
N VAL A 125 -3.35 -14.58 -5.90
CA VAL A 125 -2.17 -15.05 -5.17
C VAL A 125 -1.06 -14.01 -5.19
N LEU A 126 -0.78 -13.37 -6.33
CA LEU A 126 0.25 -12.34 -6.43
C LEU A 126 -0.08 -11.12 -5.55
N THR A 127 -1.33 -10.64 -5.58
CA THR A 127 -1.79 -9.54 -4.72
C THR A 127 -1.68 -9.91 -3.24
N ALA A 128 -2.06 -11.13 -2.86
CA ALA A 128 -1.90 -11.62 -1.49
C ALA A 128 -0.43 -11.68 -1.05
N MET A 129 0.47 -12.18 -1.91
CA MET A 129 1.91 -12.21 -1.63
C MET A 129 2.49 -10.80 -1.45
N LYS A 130 2.10 -9.85 -2.30
CA LYS A 130 2.55 -8.45 -2.21
C LYS A 130 2.03 -7.77 -0.94
N LEU A 131 0.73 -7.87 -0.65
CA LEU A 131 0.12 -7.26 0.54
C LEU A 131 0.57 -7.95 1.83
N GLY A 132 1.00 -9.21 1.77
CA GLY A 132 1.63 -9.91 2.88
C GLY A 132 2.83 -9.15 3.45
N ILE A 133 3.61 -8.46 2.62
CA ILE A 133 4.75 -7.63 3.08
C ILE A 133 4.24 -6.43 3.89
N THR A 134 3.16 -5.79 3.45
CA THR A 134 2.51 -4.68 4.19
C THR A 134 1.95 -5.16 5.53
N VAL A 135 1.31 -6.33 5.56
CA VAL A 135 0.79 -6.91 6.80
C VAL A 135 1.93 -7.30 7.75
N LEU A 136 3.02 -7.87 7.23
CA LEU A 136 4.17 -8.34 7.99
C LEU A 136 5.26 -7.28 8.20
N HIS A 137 4.97 -6.00 7.94
CA HIS A 137 5.98 -4.93 7.86
C HIS A 137 6.88 -4.82 9.10
N GLU A 138 6.37 -5.07 10.31
CA GLU A 138 7.18 -5.06 11.55
C GLU A 138 8.22 -6.19 11.57
N HIS A 139 7.82 -7.39 11.12
CA HIS A 139 8.73 -8.54 11.05
C HIS A 139 9.78 -8.36 9.97
N VAL A 140 9.38 -7.84 8.80
CA VAL A 140 10.31 -7.51 7.72
C VAL A 140 11.30 -6.45 8.18
N SER A 141 10.83 -5.38 8.83
CA SER A 141 11.69 -4.31 9.36
C SER A 141 12.72 -4.85 10.35
N ARG A 142 12.27 -5.67 11.31
CA ARG A 142 13.15 -6.31 12.31
C ARG A 142 14.18 -7.24 11.66
N ALA A 143 13.76 -8.05 10.70
CA ALA A 143 14.66 -9.01 10.04
C ALA A 143 15.73 -8.33 9.18
N LEU A 144 15.39 -7.21 8.56
CA LEU A 144 16.32 -6.43 7.73
C LEU A 144 17.16 -5.43 8.52
N GLY A 145 16.77 -5.11 9.76
CA GLY A 145 17.43 -4.11 10.61
C GLY A 145 17.17 -2.67 10.17
N THR A 146 16.12 -2.42 9.37
CA THR A 146 15.72 -1.09 8.89
C THR A 146 14.20 -1.00 8.85
N ASP A 147 13.60 0.16 9.13
CA ASP A 147 12.17 0.35 8.90
C ASP A 147 11.89 0.13 7.40
N LEU A 148 10.94 -0.76 7.10
CA LEU A 148 10.47 -1.08 5.75
C LEU A 148 10.09 0.18 4.97
N TYR A 149 9.53 1.19 5.65
CA TYR A 149 9.07 2.42 5.02
C TYR A 149 10.09 3.57 5.07
N ALA A 150 11.28 3.37 5.65
CA ALA A 150 12.39 4.31 5.51
C ALA A 150 13.01 4.21 4.10
N SER A 151 13.75 5.23 3.65
CA SER A 151 14.29 5.30 2.28
C SER A 151 15.14 4.08 1.92
N GLN A 152 16.01 3.64 2.85
CA GLN A 152 16.80 2.42 2.67
C GLN A 152 15.95 1.13 2.68
N GLY A 153 14.88 1.11 3.47
CA GLY A 153 13.93 0.00 3.53
C GLY A 153 13.19 -0.19 2.21
N VAL A 154 12.67 0.89 1.64
CA VAL A 154 11.97 0.88 0.35
C VAL A 154 12.87 0.37 -0.77
N LEU A 155 14.12 0.86 -0.84
CA LEU A 155 15.09 0.40 -1.84
C LEU A 155 15.40 -1.10 -1.67
N ARG A 156 15.72 -1.53 -0.45
CA ARG A 156 16.14 -2.91 -0.19
C ARG A 156 15.02 -3.91 -0.42
N VAL A 157 13.81 -3.59 0.02
CA VAL A 157 12.63 -4.44 -0.16
C VAL A 157 12.20 -4.45 -1.63
N GLY A 158 12.14 -3.28 -2.28
CA GLY A 158 11.76 -3.17 -3.69
C GLY A 158 12.69 -3.98 -4.61
N LYS A 159 14.02 -3.86 -4.42
CA LYS A 159 15.00 -4.67 -5.17
C LYS A 159 14.80 -6.16 -4.93
N ALA A 160 14.67 -6.58 -3.66
CA ALA A 160 14.44 -7.99 -3.34
C ALA A 160 13.13 -8.54 -3.94
N GLN A 161 12.06 -7.73 -4.00
CA GLN A 161 10.82 -8.13 -4.66
C GLN A 161 11.01 -8.33 -6.17
N LEU A 162 11.72 -7.41 -6.85
CA LEU A 162 12.01 -7.55 -8.28
C LEU A 162 12.95 -8.73 -8.56
N ASP A 163 13.90 -9.03 -7.68
CA ASP A 163 14.80 -10.18 -7.83
C ASP A 163 14.06 -11.53 -7.70
N LEU A 164 13.02 -11.59 -6.85
CA LEU A 164 12.25 -12.80 -6.59
C LEU A 164 11.10 -13.02 -7.58
N ILE A 165 10.56 -11.95 -8.16
CA ILE A 165 9.43 -11.99 -9.08
C ILE A 165 9.96 -12.10 -10.51
N ARG A 166 9.60 -13.17 -11.23
CA ARG A 166 9.89 -13.24 -12.67
C ARG A 166 9.19 -12.09 -13.40
N PRO A 167 9.83 -11.44 -14.40
CA PRO A 167 9.25 -10.30 -15.12
C PRO A 167 7.84 -10.53 -15.67
N GLU A 168 7.54 -11.76 -16.08
CA GLU A 168 6.23 -12.18 -16.63
C GLU A 168 5.08 -12.14 -15.60
N PHE A 169 5.37 -11.96 -14.31
CA PHE A 169 4.34 -11.77 -13.27
C PHE A 169 4.01 -10.30 -13.01
N LEU A 170 4.81 -9.37 -13.51
CA LEU A 170 4.50 -7.94 -13.45
C LEU A 170 4.10 -7.38 -14.82
N GLY A 171 4.34 -8.13 -15.89
CA GLY A 171 4.43 -7.60 -17.26
C GLY A 171 5.83 -7.01 -17.47
N ARG A 172 6.49 -7.36 -18.58
CA ARG A 172 7.90 -6.97 -18.81
C ARG A 172 8.12 -5.47 -18.72
N GLU A 173 7.22 -4.69 -19.32
CA GLU A 173 7.29 -3.22 -19.31
C GLU A 173 7.23 -2.66 -17.89
N LEU A 174 6.26 -3.12 -17.07
CA LEU A 174 6.10 -2.67 -15.70
C LEU A 174 7.29 -3.08 -14.82
N PHE A 175 7.85 -4.27 -15.05
CA PHE A 175 9.05 -4.75 -14.38
C PHE A 175 10.25 -3.83 -14.66
N ASP A 176 10.49 -3.49 -15.92
CA ASP A 176 11.61 -2.63 -16.32
C ASP A 176 11.44 -1.20 -15.83
N GLN A 177 10.22 -0.65 -15.85
CA GLN A 177 9.92 0.67 -15.27
C GLN A 177 10.21 0.69 -13.76
N ALA A 178 9.72 -0.30 -13.02
CA ALA A 178 9.93 -0.40 -11.58
C ALA A 178 11.43 -0.54 -11.22
N ARG A 179 12.16 -1.38 -11.97
CA ARG A 179 13.61 -1.55 -11.78
C ARG A 179 14.37 -0.25 -12.05
N THR A 180 14.10 0.39 -13.17
CA THR A 180 14.73 1.66 -13.57
C THR A 180 14.44 2.78 -12.57
N GLY A 181 13.21 2.85 -12.07
CA GLY A 181 12.81 3.83 -11.06
C GLY A 181 13.62 3.69 -9.77
N LEU A 182 13.76 2.46 -9.25
CA LEU A 182 14.55 2.21 -8.03
C LEU A 182 16.04 2.55 -8.21
N GLU A 183 16.61 2.25 -9.38
CA GLU A 183 18.00 2.62 -9.73
C GLU A 183 18.19 4.15 -9.73
N LYS A 184 17.26 4.90 -10.34
CA LYS A 184 17.31 6.37 -10.35
C LYS A 184 17.13 6.97 -8.95
N PHE A 185 16.18 6.45 -8.16
CA PHE A 185 15.92 6.94 -6.80
C PHE A 185 17.12 6.72 -5.87
N GLU A 186 17.86 5.62 -6.03
CA GLU A 186 19.10 5.38 -5.30
C GLU A 186 20.20 6.39 -5.65
N GLY A 187 20.33 6.76 -6.93
CA GLY A 187 21.32 7.74 -7.39
C GLY A 187 21.05 9.20 -6.97
N HIS A 188 19.87 9.49 -6.42
CA HIS A 188 19.45 10.83 -5.97
C HIS A 188 19.65 11.05 -4.45
N GLN A 189 20.00 10.01 -3.69
CA GLN A 189 20.27 10.07 -2.23
C GLN A 189 21.76 10.29 -1.93
#